data_AF-A0A358XT22-F1
#
_entry.id   AF-A0A358XT22-F1
#
_cell.length_a   1.000
_cell.length_b   1.000
_cell.length_c   1.000
_cell.angle_alpha   90.00
_cell.angle_beta   90.00
_cell.angle_gamma   90.00
#
_symmetry.space_group_name_H-M   'P 1'
#
loop_
_entity.id
_entity.type
_entity.pdbx_description
1 polymer ?
#
loop_
_entity_poly.entity_id
_entity_poly.type
_entity_poly.pdbx_seq_one_letter_code
_entity_poly.pdbx_strand_id
1 'polypeptide(L)'
;LTDAGVDIFHGSQRRYWEPEFEGSDLNFAGWLKKISGQPTITVGSVGLDRDFGDVFTNSEFKSSPASLDELVRRYERGDFDLVAVGRAILQDPNWVKKV
;
A
#
# COMPACT_ATOMS: atom_id res chain seq x y z
N LEU A 1 -6.12 18.81 -12.11
CA LEU A 1 -5.71 17.49 -12.67
C LEU A 1 -6.94 16.71 -13.09
N THR A 2 -7.93 16.54 -12.21
CA THR A 2 -9.24 15.97 -12.58
C THR A 2 -9.88 16.70 -13.76
N ASP A 3 -10.02 18.02 -13.69
CA ASP A 3 -10.61 18.82 -14.79
C ASP A 3 -9.76 18.80 -16.09
N ALA A 4 -8.49 18.40 -15.97
CA ALA A 4 -7.60 18.22 -17.11
C ALA A 4 -7.69 16.81 -17.73
N GLY A 5 -8.57 15.94 -17.21
CA GLY A 5 -8.83 14.61 -17.74
C GLY A 5 -7.91 13.50 -17.21
N VAL A 6 -7.33 13.64 -16.01
CA VAL A 6 -6.60 12.54 -15.37
C VAL A 6 -7.57 11.42 -14.98
N ASP A 7 -7.29 10.18 -15.42
CA ASP A 7 -8.15 9.01 -15.17
C ASP A 7 -7.93 8.38 -13.79
N ILE A 8 -6.73 8.48 -13.23
CA ILE A 8 -6.36 7.80 -11.98
C ILE A 8 -5.20 8.51 -11.27
N PHE A 9 -5.27 8.58 -9.94
CA PHE A 9 -4.18 9.12 -9.13
C PHE A 9 -3.39 8.03 -8.42
N HIS A 10 -2.08 8.06 -8.55
CA HIS A 10 -1.19 7.17 -7.82
C HIS A 10 -0.62 7.84 -6.56
N GLY A 11 -1.22 7.58 -5.41
CA GLY A 11 -0.84 8.16 -4.11
C GLY A 11 0.35 7.44 -3.49
N SER A 12 1.57 7.92 -3.73
CA SER A 12 2.78 7.30 -3.18
C SER A 12 3.00 7.59 -1.70
N GLN A 13 3.25 6.54 -0.90
CA GLN A 13 3.66 6.62 0.49
C GLN A 13 4.70 5.52 0.81
N ARG A 14 5.43 5.67 1.93
CA ARG A 14 6.40 4.66 2.38
C ARG A 14 5.70 3.38 2.89
N ARG A 15 4.61 3.53 3.62
CA ARG A 15 3.80 2.45 4.19
C ARG A 15 2.33 2.75 3.96
N TYR A 16 1.62 1.87 3.27
CA TYR A 16 0.22 2.12 2.89
C TYR A 16 -0.73 2.22 4.10
N TRP A 17 -0.36 1.61 5.23
CA TRP A 17 -1.18 1.56 6.44
C TRP A 17 -1.02 2.80 7.34
N GLU A 18 -0.08 3.69 7.02
CA GLU A 18 0.09 4.92 7.80
C GLU A 18 -0.93 5.96 7.35
N PRO A 19 -1.66 6.58 8.30
CA PRO A 19 -2.58 7.66 7.97
C PRO A 19 -1.79 8.89 7.53
N GLU A 20 -2.33 9.61 6.55
CA GLU A 20 -1.68 10.83 6.03
C GLU A 20 -1.83 12.01 7.01
N PHE A 21 -2.94 12.04 7.76
CA PHE A 21 -3.24 13.08 8.75
C PHE A 21 -3.71 12.48 10.07
N GLU A 22 -3.38 13.16 11.16
CA GLU A 22 -3.80 12.80 12.52
C GLU A 22 -5.32 12.74 12.64
N GLY A 23 -5.83 11.77 13.41
CA GLY A 23 -7.27 11.58 13.63
C GLY A 23 -8.02 10.98 12.42
N SER A 24 -7.32 10.63 11.34
CA SER A 24 -7.89 9.90 10.22
C SER A 24 -7.29 8.51 10.11
N ASP A 25 -8.06 7.57 9.57
CA ASP A 25 -7.57 6.27 9.15
C ASP A 25 -7.24 6.26 7.63
N LEU A 26 -7.40 7.38 6.92
CA LEU A 26 -7.11 7.45 5.49
C LEU A 26 -5.63 7.70 5.23
N ASN A 27 -5.08 6.90 4.33
CA ASN A 27 -3.77 7.10 3.74
C ASN A 27 -3.86 8.09 2.56
N PHE A 28 -2.75 8.40 1.89
CA PHE A 28 -2.74 9.43 0.84
C PHE A 28 -3.67 9.09 -0.34
N ALA A 29 -3.69 7.83 -0.79
CA ALA A 29 -4.60 7.36 -1.83
C ALA A 29 -6.08 7.47 -1.41
N GLY A 30 -6.38 7.21 -0.14
CA GLY A 30 -7.69 7.43 0.47
C GLY A 30 -8.14 8.88 0.43
N TRP A 31 -7.24 9.81 0.75
CA TRP A 31 -7.54 11.24 0.65
C TRP A 31 -7.72 11.72 -0.78
N LEU A 32 -6.86 11.27 -1.69
CA LEU A 32 -7.01 11.57 -3.13
C LEU A 32 -8.38 11.13 -3.62
N LYS A 33 -8.83 9.92 -3.26
CA LYS A 33 -10.14 9.40 -3.66
C LYS A 33 -11.28 10.20 -3.05
N LYS A 34 -11.23 10.44 -1.74
CA LYS A 34 -12.26 11.19 -1.00
C LYS A 34 -12.46 12.60 -1.54
N ILE A 35 -11.39 13.29 -1.92
CA ILE A 35 -11.43 14.68 -2.36
C ILE A 35 -11.76 14.77 -3.85
N SER A 36 -11.11 13.95 -4.69
CA SER A 36 -11.23 14.07 -6.15
C SER A 36 -12.39 13.29 -6.75
N GLY A 37 -12.89 12.25 -6.05
CA GLY A 37 -13.85 11.29 -6.58
C GLY A 37 -13.29 10.40 -7.71
N GLN A 38 -12.02 10.57 -8.09
CA GLN A 38 -11.38 9.78 -9.13
C GLN A 38 -10.83 8.46 -8.55
N PRO A 39 -10.67 7.43 -9.39
CA PRO A 39 -9.96 6.22 -9.01
C PRO A 39 -8.57 6.51 -8.45
N THR A 40 -8.11 5.68 -7.51
CA THR A 40 -6.77 5.82 -6.93
C THR A 40 -5.99 4.51 -6.81
N ILE A 41 -4.67 4.64 -6.88
CA ILE A 41 -3.70 3.56 -6.65
C ILE A 41 -2.98 3.85 -5.34
N THR A 42 -3.03 2.90 -4.41
CA THR A 42 -2.20 2.93 -3.19
C THR A 42 -0.88 2.20 -3.41
N VAL A 43 0.15 2.55 -2.64
CA VAL A 43 1.44 1.85 -2.62
C VAL A 43 2.10 2.04 -1.26
N GLY A 44 3.11 1.22 -0.98
CA GLY A 44 4.03 1.43 0.13
C GLY A 44 4.12 0.19 1.00
N SER A 45 5.23 -0.54 0.88
CA SER A 45 5.50 -1.73 1.70
C SER A 45 4.43 -2.84 1.62
N VAL A 46 3.73 -2.94 0.48
CA VAL A 46 2.78 -4.02 0.20
C VAL A 46 3.51 -5.37 0.16
N GLY A 47 3.03 -6.32 0.95
CA GLY A 47 3.65 -7.66 1.06
C GLY A 47 5.01 -7.68 1.75
N LEU A 48 5.43 -6.58 2.38
CA LEU A 48 6.69 -6.48 3.11
C LEU A 48 6.40 -6.31 4.61
N ASP A 49 7.22 -6.93 5.47
CA ASP A 49 7.11 -6.72 6.90
C ASP A 49 7.62 -5.33 7.32
N ARG A 50 7.40 -4.97 8.58
CA ARG A 50 7.54 -3.60 9.06
C ARG A 50 8.97 -3.09 9.14
N ASP A 51 10.01 -3.92 9.09
CA ASP A 51 11.39 -3.46 9.18
C ASP A 51 12.39 -4.43 8.54
N PHE A 52 12.86 -4.06 7.35
CA PHE A 52 14.14 -4.55 6.83
C PHE A 52 15.35 -4.16 7.71
N GLY A 53 15.15 -3.34 8.76
CA GLY A 53 16.19 -2.90 9.68
C GLY A 53 16.74 -4.02 10.58
N ASP A 54 15.87 -4.93 11.04
CA ASP A 54 16.27 -5.98 11.99
C ASP A 54 16.87 -7.22 11.30
N VAL A 55 16.67 -7.37 10.00
CA VAL A 55 17.26 -8.47 9.21
C VAL A 55 18.80 -8.35 9.14
N PHE A 56 19.34 -7.13 9.26
CA PHE A 56 20.80 -6.91 9.29
C PHE A 56 21.41 -7.08 10.68
N THR A 57 20.61 -7.10 11.76
CA THR A 57 21.10 -7.14 13.14
C THR A 57 20.86 -8.48 13.82
N ASN A 58 19.91 -9.31 13.34
CA ASN A 58 19.56 -10.53 14.04
C ASN A 58 19.23 -11.69 13.07
N SER A 59 20.11 -12.70 13.02
CA SER A 59 20.06 -13.84 12.11
C SER A 59 18.91 -14.84 12.36
N GLU A 60 18.09 -14.63 13.39
CA GLU A 60 16.94 -15.47 13.71
C GLU A 60 15.58 -14.93 13.21
N PHE A 61 15.56 -13.80 12.49
CA PHE A 61 14.32 -13.29 11.90
C PHE A 61 13.80 -14.22 10.80
N LYS A 62 12.84 -15.08 11.16
CA LYS A 62 11.99 -15.78 10.22
C LYS A 62 10.99 -14.77 9.67
N SER A 63 11.20 -14.33 8.43
CA SER A 63 10.25 -13.50 7.69
C SER A 63 8.94 -14.29 7.52
N SER A 64 7.96 -14.02 8.39
CA SER A 64 6.58 -14.45 8.13
C SER A 64 6.05 -13.61 6.96
N PRO A 65 5.23 -14.19 6.06
CA PRO A 65 4.55 -13.39 5.05
C PRO A 65 3.81 -12.24 5.74
N ALA A 66 4.07 -11.00 5.34
CA ALA A 66 3.35 -9.86 5.90
C ALA A 66 1.87 -10.01 5.53
N SER A 67 1.00 -10.06 6.55
CA SER A 67 -0.44 -10.17 6.33
C SER A 67 -0.94 -9.04 5.42
N LEU A 68 -1.83 -9.39 4.49
CA LEU A 68 -2.54 -8.44 3.64
C LEU A 68 -3.89 -8.01 4.22
N ASP A 69 -4.26 -8.47 5.43
CA ASP A 69 -5.59 -8.22 6.01
C ASP A 69 -5.89 -6.72 6.13
N GLU A 70 -4.90 -5.91 6.52
CA GLU A 70 -5.07 -4.45 6.61
C GLU A 70 -5.21 -3.79 5.24
N LEU A 71 -4.54 -4.31 4.22
CA LEU A 71 -4.69 -3.86 2.83
C LEU A 71 -6.09 -4.20 2.32
N VAL A 72 -6.56 -5.43 2.57
CA VAL A 72 -7.89 -5.91 2.19
C VAL A 72 -8.98 -5.11 2.90
N ARG A 73 -8.87 -4.90 4.21
CA ARG A 73 -9.82 -4.08 4.99
C ARG A 73 -10.02 -2.68 4.39
N ARG A 74 -8.92 -2.01 4.01
CA ARG A 74 -8.96 -0.67 3.39
C ARG A 74 -9.51 -0.70 1.98
N TYR A 75 -9.15 -1.72 1.20
CA TYR A 75 -9.70 -1.94 -0.13
C TYR A 75 -11.22 -2.17 -0.09
N GLU A 76 -11.71 -3.04 0.80
CA GLU A 76 -13.14 -3.32 0.97
C GLU A 76 -13.94 -2.11 1.48
N ARG A 77 -13.32 -1.25 2.30
CA ARG A 77 -13.90 0.05 2.68
C ARG A 77 -14.00 1.03 1.50
N GLY A 78 -13.27 0.77 0.41
CA GLY A 78 -13.26 1.58 -0.80
C GLY A 78 -12.24 2.71 -0.79
N ASP A 79 -11.22 2.67 0.07
CA ASP A 79 -10.23 3.75 0.21
C ASP A 79 -9.39 3.96 -1.07
N PHE A 80 -9.19 2.91 -1.87
CA PHE A 80 -8.44 2.96 -3.14
C PHE A 80 -8.92 1.84 -4.06
N ASP A 81 -8.60 1.93 -5.35
CA ASP A 81 -9.12 1.05 -6.41
C ASP A 81 -8.07 0.04 -6.88
N LEU A 82 -6.79 0.39 -6.80
CA LEU A 82 -5.69 -0.47 -7.19
C LEU A 82 -4.55 -0.42 -6.16
N VAL A 83 -3.72 -1.46 -6.17
CA VAL A 83 -2.54 -1.56 -5.33
C VAL A 83 -1.31 -1.76 -6.21
N ALA A 84 -0.34 -0.85 -6.11
CA ALA A 84 0.94 -1.03 -6.76
C ALA A 84 1.89 -1.84 -5.87
N VAL A 85 2.58 -2.80 -6.49
CA VAL A 85 3.53 -3.70 -5.81
C VAL A 85 4.93 -3.45 -6.37
N GLY A 86 5.89 -3.19 -5.49
CA GLY A 86 7.28 -2.91 -5.85
C GLY A 86 8.24 -4.03 -5.43
N ARG A 87 8.96 -3.83 -4.32
CA ARG A 87 10.02 -4.76 -3.88
C ARG A 87 9.58 -6.23 -3.77
N ALA A 88 8.35 -6.51 -3.36
CA ALA A 88 7.84 -7.88 -3.25
C ALA A 88 7.86 -8.63 -4.60
N ILE A 89 7.42 -7.99 -5.70
CA ILE A 89 7.41 -8.62 -7.03
C ILE A 89 8.82 -8.72 -7.64
N LEU A 90 9.74 -7.84 -7.24
CA LEU A 90 11.15 -7.92 -7.64
C LEU A 90 11.88 -9.08 -6.95
N GLN A 91 11.54 -9.36 -5.68
CA GLN A 91 12.10 -10.48 -4.93
C GLN A 91 11.52 -11.82 -5.38
N ASP A 92 10.23 -11.85 -5.74
CA ASP A 92 9.55 -13.04 -6.23
C ASP A 92 8.60 -12.69 -7.40
N PRO A 93 8.97 -13.02 -8.66
CA PRO A 93 8.11 -12.74 -9.81
C PRO A 93 6.79 -13.50 -9.79
N ASN A 94 6.65 -14.55 -8.97
CA ASN A 94 5.39 -15.28 -8.77
C ASN A 94 4.58 -14.78 -7.57
N TRP A 95 4.99 -13.71 -6.90
CA TRP A 95 4.35 -13.21 -5.67
C TRP A 95 2.83 -13.09 -5.81
N VAL A 96 2.36 -12.47 -6.89
CA VAL A 96 0.92 -12.25 -7.16
C VAL A 96 0.11 -13.55 -7.23
N LYS A 97 0.72 -14.66 -7.65
CA LYS A 97 0.02 -15.96 -7.73
C LYS A 97 -0.06 -16.69 -6.39
N LYS A 98 0.76 -16.28 -5.41
CA LYS A 98 0.88 -16.96 -4.11
C LYS A 98 0.01 -16.33 -3.03
N VAL A 99 -0.31 -15.05 -3.19
CA VAL A 99 -1.07 -14.23 -2.23
C VAL A 99 -2.55 -14.14 -2.58
#